data_AF-A0A445BQ49-F1
#
_entry.id   AF-A0A445BQ49-F1
#
_cell.length_a   1.000
_cell.length_b   1.000
_cell.length_c   1.000
_cell.angle_alpha   90.00
_cell.angle_beta   90.00
_cell.angle_gamma   90.00
#
_symmetry.space_group_name_H-M   'P 1'
#
loop_
_entity.id
_entity.type
_entity.pdbx_description
1 polymer ?
#
loop_
_entity_poly.entity_id
_entity_poly.type
_entity_poly.pdbx_seq_one_letter_code
_entity_poly.pdbx_strand_id
1 'polypeptide(L)'
;MVRYVSSQVHRVKIPCPICMDCYLNVEDCRNILPNKIFDLWEKLLCEAAIPEADKFYCPFKDCSALMIDDGECRKLARKFKCPHCDRMFCAQCKVAWHHGIRCKGFQGSNGDVMMMGLAKEKSWQRCPNCKLYVEKNGGCKSMYCRCGENFCYICGINPKKCSCTT
;
A
#
# COMPACT_ATOMS: atom_id res chain seq x y z
N MET A 1 30.74 -17.45 -21.17
CA MET A 1 29.48 -17.78 -20.46
C MET A 1 29.18 -16.81 -19.31
N VAL A 2 30.06 -16.68 -18.30
CA VAL A 2 29.79 -15.85 -17.09
C VAL A 2 29.36 -14.41 -17.39
N ARG A 3 30.09 -13.68 -18.24
CA ARG A 3 29.73 -12.30 -18.61
C ARG A 3 28.38 -12.19 -19.31
N TYR A 4 28.03 -13.20 -20.12
CA TYR A 4 26.76 -13.25 -20.84
C TYR A 4 25.60 -13.44 -19.86
N VAL A 5 25.65 -14.48 -19.03
CA VAL A 5 24.63 -14.74 -17.99
C VAL A 5 24.49 -13.54 -17.06
N SER A 6 25.60 -12.94 -16.61
CA SER A 6 25.56 -11.75 -15.74
C SER A 6 24.82 -10.57 -16.38
N SER A 7 24.97 -10.37 -17.70
CA SER A 7 24.25 -9.32 -18.43
C SER A 7 22.77 -9.63 -18.65
N GLN A 8 22.37 -10.89 -18.59
CA GLN A 8 21.01 -11.36 -18.88
C GLN A 8 20.27 -11.85 -17.63
N VAL A 9 20.88 -11.80 -16.45
CA VAL A 9 20.37 -12.40 -15.20
C VAL A 9 19.00 -11.87 -14.78
N HIS A 10 18.66 -10.67 -15.22
CA HIS A 10 17.34 -10.07 -15.02
C HIS A 10 16.21 -10.76 -15.82
N ARG A 11 16.57 -11.65 -16.76
CA ARG A 11 15.62 -12.46 -17.53
C ARG A 11 15.43 -13.80 -16.83
N VAL A 12 14.17 -14.14 -16.55
CA VAL A 12 13.77 -15.45 -16.02
C VAL A 12 14.22 -16.58 -16.96
N LYS A 13 14.13 -16.36 -18.28
CA LYS A 13 14.58 -17.30 -19.31
C LYS A 13 15.75 -16.69 -20.09
N ILE A 14 16.97 -17.16 -19.81
CA ILE A 14 18.18 -16.72 -20.51
C ILE A 14 18.37 -17.60 -21.75
N PRO A 15 18.34 -17.03 -22.97
CA PRO A 15 18.53 -17.82 -24.18
C PRO A 15 19.95 -18.40 -24.24
N CYS A 16 20.08 -19.59 -24.80
CA CYS A 16 21.37 -20.22 -25.03
C CYS A 16 22.18 -19.39 -26.04
N PRO A 17 23.42 -18.97 -25.74
CA PRO A 17 24.22 -18.19 -26.67
C PRO A 17 24.78 -19.01 -27.85
N ILE A 18 24.67 -20.34 -27.78
CA ILE A 18 25.19 -21.28 -28.78
C ILE A 18 24.06 -21.83 -29.66
N CYS A 19 22.85 -21.90 -29.12
CA CYS A 19 21.71 -22.57 -29.70
C CYS A 19 20.49 -21.64 -29.64
N MET A 20 20.01 -21.21 -30.81
CA MET A 20 19.01 -20.14 -30.91
C MET A 20 17.62 -20.50 -30.36
N ASP A 21 17.30 -21.79 -30.23
CA ASP A 21 15.97 -22.28 -29.84
C ASP A 21 15.94 -22.97 -28.46
N CYS A 22 16.90 -22.69 -27.58
CA CYS A 22 16.86 -23.22 -26.22
C CYS A 22 17.24 -22.18 -25.16
N TYR A 23 16.95 -22.51 -23.90
CA TYR A 23 17.25 -21.68 -22.74
C TYR A 23 18.26 -22.39 -21.84
N LEU A 24 19.12 -21.60 -21.20
CA LEU A 24 20.06 -22.11 -20.21
C LEU A 24 19.30 -22.61 -18.97
N ASN A 25 19.68 -23.78 -18.49
CA ASN A 25 19.28 -24.28 -17.18
C ASN A 25 20.22 -23.72 -16.11
N VAL A 26 19.65 -23.26 -14.99
CA VAL A 26 20.42 -22.71 -13.88
C VAL A 26 21.35 -23.76 -13.27
N GLU A 27 20.91 -25.00 -13.11
CA GLU A 27 21.69 -26.09 -12.51
C GLU A 27 22.96 -26.40 -13.32
N ASP A 28 22.85 -26.40 -14.65
CA ASP A 28 23.99 -26.63 -15.55
C ASP A 28 25.07 -25.53 -15.44
N CYS A 29 24.68 -24.36 -14.94
CA CYS A 29 25.55 -23.20 -14.77
C CYS A 29 26.17 -23.10 -13.37
N ARG A 30 25.77 -23.95 -12.41
CA ARG A 30 26.18 -23.87 -10.99
C ARG A 30 27.70 -23.83 -10.79
N ASN A 31 28.43 -24.69 -11.50
CA ASN A 31 29.88 -24.80 -11.36
C ASN A 31 30.67 -23.76 -12.17
N ILE A 32 29.99 -22.97 -13.01
CA ILE A 32 30.60 -22.01 -13.93
C ILE A 32 30.39 -20.58 -13.43
N LEU A 33 29.25 -20.33 -12.78
CA LEU A 33 28.88 -19.01 -12.29
C LEU A 33 29.48 -18.73 -10.90
N PRO A 34 29.89 -17.49 -10.63
CA PRO A 34 30.14 -17.06 -9.26
C PRO A 34 28.87 -17.21 -8.41
N ASN A 35 29.00 -17.66 -7.17
CA ASN A 35 27.87 -17.87 -6.24
C ASN A 35 26.91 -16.68 -6.22
N LYS A 36 27.42 -15.45 -6.13
CA LYS A 36 26.57 -14.24 -6.13
C LYS A 36 25.64 -14.11 -7.35
N ILE A 37 26.10 -14.53 -8.53
CA ILE A 37 25.31 -14.46 -9.76
C ILE A 37 24.33 -15.64 -9.82
N PHE A 38 24.78 -16.82 -9.38
CA PHE A 38 23.94 -18.00 -9.27
C PHE A 38 22.77 -17.77 -8.30
N ASP A 39 23.06 -17.35 -7.07
CA ASP A 39 22.08 -17.07 -6.02
C ASP A 39 21.06 -16.00 -6.46
N LEU A 40 21.54 -14.97 -7.19
CA LEU A 40 20.68 -13.94 -7.75
C LEU A 40 19.74 -14.51 -8.82
N TRP A 41 20.25 -15.34 -9.73
CA TRP A 41 19.44 -15.94 -10.79
C TRP A 41 18.40 -16.90 -10.20
N GLU A 42 18.81 -17.75 -9.26
CA GLU A 42 17.93 -18.68 -8.54
C GLU A 42 16.83 -17.91 -7.80
N LYS A 43 17.18 -16.85 -7.08
CA LYS A 43 16.21 -15.96 -6.43
C LYS A 43 15.19 -15.40 -7.42
N LEU A 44 15.64 -14.89 -8.58
CA LEU A 44 14.75 -14.33 -9.60
C LEU A 44 13.84 -15.38 -10.23
N LEU A 45 14.32 -16.62 -10.41
CA LEU A 45 13.49 -17.74 -10.86
C LEU A 45 12.39 -18.07 -9.84
N CYS A 46 12.74 -18.13 -8.55
CA CYS A 46 11.78 -18.33 -7.48
C CYS A 46 10.72 -17.21 -7.44
N GLU A 47 11.15 -15.94 -7.52
CA GLU A 47 10.23 -14.80 -7.53
C GLU A 47 9.30 -14.80 -8.76
N ALA A 48 9.79 -15.24 -9.91
CA ALA A 48 9.01 -15.34 -11.14
C ALA A 48 7.99 -16.48 -11.12
N ALA A 49 8.24 -17.55 -10.35
CA ALA A 49 7.31 -18.67 -10.20
C ALA A 49 6.08 -18.32 -9.34
N ILE A 50 6.17 -17.26 -8.52
CA ILE A 50 5.04 -16.78 -7.70
C ILE A 50 4.03 -16.09 -8.63
N PRO A 51 2.74 -16.47 -8.61
CA PRO A 51 1.70 -15.76 -9.35
C PRO A 51 1.64 -14.29 -8.95
N GLU A 52 1.50 -13.37 -9.91
CA GLU A 52 1.45 -11.94 -9.62
C GLU A 52 0.30 -11.57 -8.67
N ALA A 53 -0.80 -12.33 -8.74
CA ALA A 53 -1.91 -12.20 -7.83
C ALA A 53 -1.48 -12.43 -6.38
N ASP A 54 -0.53 -13.33 -6.10
CA ASP A 54 -0.12 -13.73 -4.76
C ASP A 54 1.04 -12.87 -4.23
N LYS A 55 1.66 -12.06 -5.08
CA LYS A 55 2.71 -11.12 -4.67
C LYS A 55 2.14 -9.93 -3.93
N PHE A 56 2.80 -9.56 -2.85
CA PHE A 56 2.55 -8.34 -2.11
C PHE A 56 3.88 -7.71 -1.66
N TYR A 57 3.96 -6.39 -1.67
CA TYR A 57 5.21 -5.68 -1.33
C TYR A 57 5.04 -4.79 -0.12
N CYS A 58 6.10 -4.73 0.69
CA CYS A 58 6.20 -3.77 1.79
C CYS A 58 6.06 -2.35 1.23
N PRO A 59 5.13 -1.51 1.72
CA PRO A 59 4.86 -0.20 1.12
C PRO A 59 5.92 0.85 1.48
N PHE A 60 6.84 0.54 2.39
CA PHE A 60 7.94 1.43 2.75
C PHE A 60 9.04 1.34 1.69
N LYS A 61 9.31 2.45 0.99
CA LYS A 61 10.24 2.50 -0.15
C LYS A 61 11.65 1.98 0.19
N ASP A 62 12.11 2.24 1.41
CA ASP A 62 13.40 1.81 1.95
C ASP A 62 13.44 0.31 2.31
N CYS A 63 12.30 -0.39 2.27
CA CYS A 63 12.21 -1.83 2.49
C CYS A 63 11.80 -2.56 1.20
N SER A 64 10.62 -2.27 0.66
CA SER A 64 10.07 -2.86 -0.57
C SER A 64 10.12 -4.40 -0.66
N ALA A 65 10.24 -5.09 0.47
CA ALA A 65 10.37 -6.53 0.51
C ALA A 65 9.14 -7.24 -0.08
N LEU A 66 9.38 -8.25 -0.91
CA LEU A 66 8.36 -9.13 -1.46
C LEU A 66 7.86 -10.10 -0.38
N MET A 67 6.55 -10.26 -0.31
CA MET A 67 5.83 -11.17 0.56
C MET A 67 4.80 -11.92 -0.29
N ILE A 68 4.42 -13.11 0.16
CA ILE A 68 3.45 -13.98 -0.52
C ILE A 68 2.16 -13.96 0.29
N ASP A 69 1.05 -13.63 -0.35
CA ASP A 69 -0.29 -13.78 0.21
C ASP A 69 -0.83 -15.15 -0.18
N ASP A 70 -1.00 -16.01 0.81
CA ASP A 70 -1.63 -17.33 0.71
C ASP A 70 -3.16 -17.28 0.54
N GLY A 71 -3.72 -16.08 0.36
CA GLY A 71 -5.14 -15.83 0.14
C GLY A 71 -5.91 -15.51 1.41
N GLU A 72 -5.27 -15.63 2.58
CA GLU A 72 -5.85 -15.32 3.90
C GLU A 72 -5.47 -13.91 4.36
N CYS A 73 -4.26 -13.44 4.04
CA CYS A 73 -3.78 -12.14 4.51
C CYS A 73 -4.61 -10.99 3.95
N ARG A 74 -4.96 -10.98 2.65
CA ARG A 74 -5.81 -9.92 2.08
C ARG A 74 -7.30 -10.03 2.45
N LYS A 75 -7.79 -11.20 2.81
CA LYS A 75 -9.21 -11.43 3.15
C LYS A 75 -9.52 -11.16 4.61
N LEU A 76 -8.65 -11.57 5.54
CA LEU A 76 -8.91 -11.51 6.98
C LEU A 76 -8.09 -10.43 7.71
N ALA A 77 -6.85 -10.15 7.28
CA ALA A 77 -5.93 -9.30 8.01
C ALA A 77 -5.61 -7.98 7.28
N ARG A 78 -6.32 -6.90 7.64
CA ARG A 78 -5.98 -5.56 7.14
C ARG A 78 -4.66 -5.05 7.69
N LYS A 79 -4.28 -5.47 8.89
CA LYS A 79 -3.07 -5.05 9.60
C LYS A 79 -2.01 -6.14 9.43
N PHE A 80 -0.88 -5.78 8.84
CA PHE A 80 0.23 -6.72 8.65
C PHE A 80 1.52 -6.11 9.23
N LYS A 81 2.41 -6.97 9.74
CA LYS A 81 3.75 -6.58 10.22
C LYS A 81 4.79 -7.13 9.24
N CYS A 82 5.58 -6.26 8.61
CA CYS A 82 6.61 -6.70 7.69
C CYS A 82 7.69 -7.51 8.43
N PRO A 83 8.05 -8.73 7.99
CA PRO A 83 9.09 -9.53 8.64
C PRO A 83 10.50 -8.99 8.40
N HIS A 84 10.69 -8.11 7.41
CA HIS A 84 12.01 -7.55 7.08
C HIS A 84 12.35 -6.27 7.83
N CYS A 85 11.35 -5.43 8.13
CA CYS A 85 11.59 -4.13 8.76
C CYS A 85 10.72 -3.86 9.99
N ASP A 86 9.97 -4.87 10.44
CA ASP A 86 9.09 -4.86 11.62
C ASP A 86 7.98 -3.80 11.66
N ARG A 87 7.87 -2.96 10.62
CA ARG A 87 6.86 -1.91 10.53
C ARG A 87 5.49 -2.48 10.16
N MET A 88 4.47 -1.87 10.76
CA MET A 88 3.07 -2.22 10.51
C MET A 88 2.49 -1.41 9.36
N PHE A 89 1.72 -2.08 8.50
CA PHE A 89 1.08 -1.45 7.34
C PHE A 89 -0.31 -2.05 7.09
N CYS A 90 -1.09 -1.35 6.26
CA CYS A 90 -2.39 -1.81 5.79
C CYS A 90 -2.23 -2.61 4.49
N ALA A 91 -2.51 -3.92 4.51
CA ALA A 91 -2.38 -4.78 3.32
C ALA A 91 -3.39 -4.40 2.22
N GLN A 92 -4.56 -3.87 2.60
CA GLN A 92 -5.58 -3.42 1.64
C GLN A 92 -5.22 -2.06 1.00
N CYS A 93 -4.77 -1.10 1.80
CA CYS A 93 -4.46 0.26 1.31
C CYS A 93 -3.02 0.42 0.80
N LYS A 94 -2.13 -0.55 1.08
CA LYS A 94 -0.70 -0.52 0.72
C LYS A 94 0.02 0.74 1.25
N VAL A 95 -0.22 1.09 2.52
CA VAL A 95 0.35 2.26 3.20
C VAL A 95 0.71 1.92 4.65
N ALA A 96 1.46 2.79 5.31
CA ALA A 96 1.67 2.71 6.77
C ALA A 96 0.35 2.54 7.54
N TRP A 97 0.42 1.80 8.64
CA TRP A 97 -0.79 1.41 9.38
C TRP A 97 -1.56 2.64 9.91
N HIS A 98 -2.85 2.70 9.59
CA HIS A 98 -3.75 3.79 10.00
C HIS A 98 -4.70 3.33 11.12
N HIS A 99 -4.24 3.42 12.37
CA HIS A 99 -5.02 3.00 13.54
C HIS A 99 -6.35 3.77 13.66
N GLY A 100 -7.42 3.09 14.08
CA GLY A 100 -8.70 3.72 14.38
C GLY A 100 -9.52 4.22 13.18
N ILE A 101 -9.03 4.02 11.95
CA ILE A 101 -9.69 4.43 10.70
C ILE A 101 -9.86 3.21 9.80
N ARG A 102 -11.09 2.98 9.32
CA ARG A 102 -11.36 1.94 8.30
C ARG A 102 -10.77 2.38 6.95
N CYS A 103 -10.31 1.42 6.14
CA CYS A 103 -9.71 1.67 4.81
C CYS A 103 -10.52 2.65 3.93
N LYS A 104 -11.87 2.50 3.90
CA LYS A 104 -12.77 3.40 3.16
C LYS A 104 -12.68 4.86 3.62
N GLY A 105 -12.47 5.09 4.92
CA GLY A 105 -12.29 6.43 5.48
C GLY A 105 -10.92 7.02 5.14
N PHE A 106 -9.87 6.19 5.20
CA PHE A 106 -8.50 6.59 4.87
C PHE A 106 -8.32 6.97 3.39
N GLN A 107 -8.93 6.22 2.47
CA GLN A 107 -8.88 6.55 1.03
C GLN A 107 -9.56 7.89 0.71
N GLY A 108 -10.60 8.26 1.47
CA GLY A 108 -11.31 9.53 1.30
C GLY A 108 -10.62 10.75 1.92
N SER A 109 -9.43 10.59 2.51
CA SER A 109 -8.71 11.67 3.21
C SER A 109 -7.33 11.96 2.64
N ASN A 110 -7.03 11.45 1.44
CA ASN A 110 -5.73 11.60 0.77
C ASN A 110 -4.52 11.14 1.60
N GLY A 111 -4.72 10.33 2.65
CA GLY A 111 -3.62 9.75 3.43
C GLY A 111 -3.04 10.62 4.54
N ASP A 112 -3.61 11.80 4.85
CA ASP A 112 -3.13 12.66 5.95
C ASP A 112 -3.60 12.16 7.32
N VAL A 113 -2.95 11.10 7.81
CA VAL A 113 -3.23 10.46 9.12
C VAL A 113 -3.13 11.45 10.28
N MET A 114 -2.16 12.37 10.23
CA MET A 114 -1.98 13.39 11.28
C MET A 114 -3.17 14.36 11.33
N MET A 115 -3.63 14.84 10.17
CA MET A 115 -4.80 15.73 10.07
C MET A 115 -6.06 15.04 10.61
N MET A 116 -6.22 13.74 10.32
CA MET A 116 -7.35 12.96 10.84
C MET A 116 -7.27 12.73 12.35
N GLY A 117 -6.07 12.50 12.89
CA GLY A 117 -5.86 12.35 14.34
C GLY A 117 -6.28 13.60 15.09
N LEU A 118 -5.78 14.75 14.66
CA LEU A 118 -6.18 16.07 15.16
C LEU A 118 -7.67 16.33 14.96
N ALA A 119 -8.21 16.04 13.78
CA ALA A 119 -9.64 16.21 13.51
C ALA A 119 -10.51 15.37 14.44
N LYS A 120 -10.10 14.14 14.76
CA LYS A 120 -10.85 13.30 15.70
C LYS A 120 -10.77 13.83 17.13
N GLU A 121 -9.57 14.20 17.57
CA GLU A 121 -9.34 14.78 18.90
C GLU A 121 -10.15 16.08 19.09
N LYS A 122 -10.16 16.95 18.08
CA LYS A 122 -10.87 18.23 18.08
C LYS A 122 -12.31 18.14 17.61
N SER A 123 -12.81 16.94 17.31
CA SER A 123 -14.16 16.73 16.75
C SER A 123 -14.47 17.64 15.55
N TRP A 124 -13.50 17.81 14.64
CA TRP A 124 -13.67 18.55 13.40
C TRP A 124 -14.58 17.81 12.43
N GLN A 125 -15.51 18.56 11.84
CA GLN A 125 -16.48 18.02 10.89
C GLN A 125 -16.00 18.24 9.46
N ARG A 126 -16.28 17.29 8.56
CA ARG A 126 -16.02 17.47 7.13
C ARG A 126 -17.20 18.14 6.45
N CYS A 127 -16.92 19.10 5.59
CA CYS A 127 -17.94 19.67 4.73
C CYS A 127 -18.55 18.58 3.82
N PRO A 128 -19.89 18.45 3.72
CA PRO A 128 -20.51 17.44 2.88
C PRO A 128 -20.26 17.67 1.39
N ASN A 129 -20.01 18.90 0.97
CA ASN A 129 -19.72 19.25 -0.41
C ASN A 129 -18.23 19.02 -0.75
N CYS A 130 -17.31 19.83 -0.21
CA CYS A 130 -15.89 19.79 -0.58
C CYS A 130 -15.01 18.82 0.22
N LYS A 131 -15.55 18.15 1.24
CA LYS A 131 -14.84 17.16 2.09
C LYS A 131 -13.63 17.69 2.88
N LEU A 132 -13.39 18.99 2.91
CA LEU A 132 -12.38 19.59 3.80
C LEU A 132 -12.85 19.54 5.26
N TYR A 133 -11.91 19.34 6.18
CA TYR A 133 -12.18 19.50 7.61
C TYR A 133 -12.41 20.97 7.94
N VAL A 134 -13.45 21.21 8.72
CA VAL A 134 -13.83 22.52 9.22
C VAL A 134 -13.65 22.47 10.73
N GLU A 135 -12.90 23.42 11.27
CA GLU A 135 -12.78 23.67 12.71
C GLU A 135 -13.89 24.63 13.15
N LYS A 136 -14.44 24.40 14.36
CA LYS A 136 -15.46 25.24 14.97
C LYS A 136 -14.85 25.98 16.17
N ASN A 137 -14.81 27.31 16.08
CA ASN A 137 -14.34 28.20 17.15
C ASN A 137 -15.47 28.67 18.10
N GLY A 138 -16.54 27.90 18.24
CA GLY A 138 -17.74 28.24 19.01
C GLY A 138 -19.00 28.44 18.15
N GLY A 139 -20.11 28.84 18.78
CA GLY A 139 -21.36 29.19 18.10
C GLY A 139 -22.34 28.03 17.81
N CYS A 140 -23.28 28.27 16.90
CA CYS A 140 -24.38 27.36 16.56
C CYS A 140 -23.90 26.06 15.88
N LYS A 141 -24.77 25.05 15.79
CA LYS A 141 -24.55 23.83 15.01
C LYS A 141 -24.59 24.07 13.49
N SER A 142 -25.25 25.13 13.03
CA SER A 142 -25.27 25.50 11.60
C SER A 142 -23.99 26.24 11.25
N MET A 143 -23.18 25.67 10.36
CA MET A 143 -21.87 26.20 9.98
C MET A 143 -21.77 26.35 8.46
N TYR A 144 -21.05 27.39 8.03
CA TYR A 144 -20.73 27.61 6.62
C TYR A 144 -19.29 27.18 6.34
N CYS A 145 -19.11 26.36 5.31
CA CYS A 145 -17.80 26.05 4.78
C CYS A 145 -17.27 27.22 3.93
N ARG A 146 -15.95 27.31 3.75
CA ARG A 146 -15.30 28.24 2.78
C ARG A 146 -15.78 28.04 1.34
N CYS A 147 -16.32 26.87 1.00
CA CYS A 147 -16.92 26.60 -0.30
C CYS A 147 -18.39 27.08 -0.42
N GLY A 148 -18.93 27.75 0.61
CA GLY A 148 -20.30 28.26 0.64
C GLY A 148 -21.37 27.28 1.15
N GLU A 149 -21.02 26.01 1.37
CA GLU A 149 -21.98 25.01 1.85
C GLU A 149 -22.39 25.25 3.30
N ASN A 150 -23.70 25.26 3.59
CA ASN A 150 -24.23 25.31 4.95
C ASN A 150 -24.63 23.91 5.43
N PHE A 151 -24.02 23.46 6.53
CA PHE A 151 -24.21 22.13 7.06
C PHE A 151 -24.26 22.13 8.59
N CYS A 152 -24.93 21.12 9.16
CA CYS A 152 -24.93 20.88 10.59
C CYS A 152 -23.58 20.29 10.99
N TYR A 153 -22.87 20.95 11.89
CA TYR A 153 -21.55 20.54 12.34
C TYR A 153 -21.56 19.18 13.08
N ILE A 154 -22.71 18.82 13.68
CA ILE A 154 -22.86 17.55 14.39
C ILE A 154 -22.97 16.37 13.42
N CYS A 155 -23.83 16.46 12.40
CA CYS A 155 -24.19 15.33 11.54
C CYS A 155 -23.79 15.46 10.07
N GLY A 156 -23.26 16.62 9.66
CA GLY A 156 -22.76 16.84 8.31
C GLY A 156 -23.82 16.98 7.22
N ILE A 157 -25.11 17.06 7.57
CA ILE A 157 -26.21 17.25 6.59
C ILE A 157 -26.82 18.66 6.69
N ASN A 158 -27.76 18.98 5.78
CA ASN A 158 -28.43 20.28 5.75
C ASN A 158 -29.07 20.60 7.13
N PRO A 159 -28.76 21.75 7.75
CA PRO A 159 -29.24 22.09 9.10
C PRO A 159 -30.76 22.13 9.20
N LYS A 160 -31.45 22.50 8.11
CA LYS A 160 -32.92 22.57 8.04
C LYS A 160 -33.58 21.20 8.03
N LYS A 161 -32.83 20.14 7.71
CA LYS A 161 -33.32 18.75 7.62
C LYS A 161 -32.83 17.87 8.78
N CYS A 162 -32.12 18.44 9.75
CA CYS A 162 -31.55 17.68 10.85
C CYS A 162 -32.26 17.96 12.18
N SER A 163 -32.42 16.94 13.02
CA SER A 163 -33.02 17.02 14.36
C SER A 163 -31.98 17.10 15.49
N CYS A 164 -30.71 17.33 15.18
CA CYS A 164 -29.64 17.37 16.17
C CYS A 164 -29.86 18.52 17.16
N THR A 165 -29.97 18.26 18.44
CA THR A 165 -29.89 19.28 19.50
C THR A 165 -28.43 19.61 19.81
N THR A 166 -28.21 20.83 20.31
CA THR A 166 -26.87 21.39 20.60
C THR A 166 -26.03 20.46 21.46
#